data_AF-A0A4Q5S400-F1
#
_entry.id   AF-A0A4Q5S400-F1
#
_cell.length_a   1.000
_cell.length_b   1.000
_cell.length_c   1.000
_cell.angle_alpha   90.00
_cell.angle_beta   90.00
_cell.angle_gamma   90.00
#
_symmetry.space_group_name_H-M   'P 1'
#
loop_
_entity.id
_entity.type
_entity.pdbx_description
1 polymer ?
#
loop_
_entity_poly.entity_id
_entity_poly.type
_entity_poly.pdbx_seq_one_letter_code
_entity_poly.pdbx_strand_id
1 'polypeptide(L)'
;MTINFYKSGRLLLLFLLVVLFSCKKTFDLEPQNQVDISQNYRNVNDANAVVTGIYGKLLGIAKQYVVLNELRADLMEVTNNADQYLREINVHNTTADNPYANPRPFYEIIINCNDALTNFNLMVKDNRMTQADYAQRYSDLVAIRSWLYLQLGIHFGTVPYVTSALANITDLQDQSKFPRLTFDQLIDKLIADMEAIPYKDVYSATINGTGNNASPITTVDSYNTQNFFINKYCLLGDLYLWKGNYTLAATNYRYVLETSTRLGAANITYFSQYKIPFASVTDNNDLSVGYLRYREQDINSLVNNNNQGWRSIFARTQDVLFNSEWIWIMYFDQNFAPVNPFIDLFSNQGGSYLLKPSQQALDNWNGQTQSNGFPYDQRGRFTVQNINGQPVIMKYLYNYLNPTTFVPTNVLQKNGRWFLYRAATLNLRFAEAANRDNKTKLAYAMTNVGIRTVYNGLYPTAVTVATSTVPSNLRTDVTDIMQTKEPAPYDFDARTGETPRYRSPWLQQVGTRTRANLLPLDVSLVDPANLQSTANQLRMEDEIVNEAGLE
;
A
#
# COMPACT_ATOMS: atom_id res chain seq x y z
N MET A 1 -51.57 67.76 -46.25
CA MET A 1 -51.18 67.45 -44.86
C MET A 1 -49.67 67.33 -44.85
N THR A 2 -49.01 68.29 -44.20
CA THR A 2 -47.62 68.29 -43.73
C THR A 2 -47.22 66.93 -43.12
N ILE A 3 -46.01 66.37 -43.15
CA ILE A 3 -44.63 66.91 -43.18
C ILE A 3 -43.62 65.74 -43.32
N ASN A 4 -42.55 65.96 -44.11
CA ASN A 4 -41.11 65.58 -43.95
C ASN A 4 -40.65 64.12 -43.70
N PHE A 5 -39.44 63.66 -44.08
CA PHE A 5 -38.40 63.93 -45.09
C PHE A 5 -37.19 63.02 -44.72
N TYR A 6 -36.31 62.69 -45.69
CA TYR A 6 -34.94 62.13 -45.57
C TYR A 6 -34.79 60.61 -45.34
N LYS A 7 -33.86 59.86 -45.95
CA LYS A 7 -32.60 60.18 -46.68
C LYS A 7 -32.18 58.99 -47.58
N SER A 8 -31.79 59.32 -48.81
CA SER A 8 -30.63 58.85 -49.61
C SER A 8 -30.06 57.45 -49.31
N GLY A 9 -29.87 56.52 -50.26
CA GLY A 9 -29.45 56.68 -51.65
C GLY A 9 -28.06 56.04 -51.83
N ARG A 10 -28.04 54.84 -52.42
CA ARG A 10 -26.84 54.09 -52.87
C ARG A 10 -26.08 54.84 -53.97
N LEU A 11 -24.73 54.73 -53.96
CA LEU A 11 -23.68 54.84 -55.01
C LEU A 11 -22.46 55.58 -54.41
N LEU A 12 -21.17 55.32 -54.64
CA LEU A 12 -20.40 54.55 -55.61
C LEU A 12 -18.91 54.61 -55.16
N LEU A 13 -18.10 53.64 -55.58
CA LEU A 13 -16.71 53.78 -56.08
C LEU A 13 -15.45 53.72 -55.15
N LEU A 14 -14.58 52.76 -55.53
CA LEU A 14 -13.10 52.73 -55.62
C LEU A 14 -12.20 53.17 -54.45
N PHE A 15 -11.31 52.25 -54.02
CA PHE A 15 -9.83 52.36 -54.05
C PHE A 15 -9.26 50.99 -53.60
N LEU A 16 -8.59 50.22 -54.47
CA LEU A 16 -7.13 50.21 -54.66
C LEU A 16 -6.35 49.70 -53.42
N LEU A 17 -5.84 48.46 -53.45
CA LEU A 17 -4.41 48.12 -53.36
C LEU A 17 -4.21 46.62 -53.06
N VAL A 18 -3.70 45.94 -54.08
CA VAL A 18 -2.90 44.72 -53.94
C VAL A 18 -1.63 45.10 -53.18
N VAL A 19 -1.47 44.58 -51.97
CA VAL A 19 -0.16 44.49 -51.31
C VAL A 19 0.08 43.05 -50.94
N LEU A 20 1.06 42.48 -51.63
CA LEU A 20 1.77 41.26 -51.27
C LEU A 20 2.38 41.46 -49.88
N PHE A 21 1.82 40.80 -48.85
CA PHE A 21 2.57 40.46 -47.66
C PHE A 21 2.57 38.95 -47.49
N SER A 22 3.72 38.38 -47.82
CA SER A 22 4.25 37.14 -47.27
C SER A 22 3.98 37.09 -45.77
N CYS A 23 2.94 36.35 -45.34
CA CYS A 23 2.85 35.87 -43.97
C CYS A 23 3.90 34.76 -43.78
N LYS A 24 5.14 35.17 -43.54
CA LYS A 24 6.05 34.40 -42.70
C LYS A 24 5.49 34.43 -41.28
N LYS A 25 4.60 33.49 -40.98
CA LYS A 25 4.45 32.87 -39.65
C LYS A 25 3.93 31.46 -39.87
N THR A 26 4.85 30.62 -40.33
CA THR A 26 5.13 29.34 -39.68
C THR A 26 4.53 29.35 -38.28
N PHE A 27 3.49 28.56 -38.10
CA PHE A 27 3.03 28.17 -36.78
C PHE A 27 4.20 27.45 -36.11
N ASP A 28 5.05 28.21 -35.41
CA ASP A 28 5.72 27.69 -34.22
C ASP A 28 4.62 27.47 -33.18
N LEU A 29 3.83 26.42 -33.41
CA LEU A 29 3.20 25.71 -32.32
C LEU A 29 4.35 25.01 -31.62
N GLU A 30 4.93 25.68 -30.62
CA GLU A 30 5.71 25.00 -29.61
C GLU A 30 4.89 23.79 -29.13
N PRO A 31 5.49 22.60 -29.03
CA PRO A 31 4.77 21.42 -28.59
C PRO A 31 4.13 21.70 -27.23
N GLN A 32 2.80 21.60 -27.17
CA GLN A 32 1.93 21.98 -26.04
C GLN A 32 2.12 21.13 -24.76
N ASN A 33 3.32 20.61 -24.46
CA ASN A 33 3.61 19.85 -23.25
C ASN A 33 5.09 19.93 -22.79
N GLN A 34 5.82 20.98 -23.12
CA GLN A 34 6.98 21.37 -22.30
C GLN A 34 6.63 22.65 -21.56
N VAL A 35 6.23 22.50 -20.30
CA VAL A 35 6.20 23.63 -19.35
C VAL A 35 7.64 24.15 -19.27
N ASP A 36 7.84 25.39 -19.65
CA ASP A 36 9.14 26.06 -19.70
C ASP A 36 9.93 25.79 -18.40
N ILE A 37 11.10 25.15 -18.51
CA ILE A 37 11.96 24.75 -17.39
C ILE A 37 12.34 25.99 -16.55
N SER A 38 12.40 27.18 -17.16
CA SER A 38 12.68 28.44 -16.46
C SER A 38 11.58 28.87 -15.48
N GLN A 39 10.37 28.34 -15.64
CA GLN A 39 9.22 28.58 -14.76
C GLN A 39 9.04 27.49 -13.69
N ASN A 40 9.77 26.39 -13.77
CA ASN A 40 9.77 25.31 -12.79
C ASN A 40 10.95 25.42 -11.81
N TYR A 41 10.82 24.78 -10.63
CA TYR A 41 11.87 24.71 -9.60
C TYR A 41 12.28 26.04 -8.96
N ARG A 42 11.45 27.10 -8.95
CA ARG A 42 11.87 28.42 -8.42
C ARG A 42 11.96 28.45 -6.90
N ASN A 43 11.17 27.62 -6.22
CA ASN A 43 11.10 27.54 -4.77
C ASN A 43 10.59 26.17 -4.31
N VAL A 44 10.54 25.98 -2.99
CA VAL A 44 10.12 24.72 -2.34
C VAL A 44 8.69 24.25 -2.73
N ASN A 45 7.78 25.15 -3.07
CA ASN A 45 6.42 24.79 -3.49
C ASN A 45 6.41 24.22 -4.90
N ASP A 46 7.23 24.76 -5.81
CA ASP A 46 7.42 24.17 -7.15
C ASP A 46 8.00 22.75 -7.01
N ALA A 47 8.94 22.54 -6.08
CA ALA A 47 9.46 21.21 -5.79
C ALA A 47 8.41 20.25 -5.21
N ASN A 48 7.50 20.73 -4.36
CA ASN A 48 6.34 19.94 -3.91
C ASN A 48 5.45 19.52 -5.08
N ALA A 49 5.14 20.46 -5.99
CA ALA A 49 4.33 20.17 -7.16
C ALA A 49 5.00 19.13 -8.06
N VAL A 50 6.33 19.16 -8.21
CA VAL A 50 7.10 18.14 -8.94
C VAL A 50 6.99 16.77 -8.29
N VAL A 51 7.17 16.67 -6.96
CA VAL A 51 7.02 15.38 -6.25
C VAL A 51 5.60 14.85 -6.44
N THR A 52 4.57 15.67 -6.20
CA THR A 52 3.17 15.28 -6.40
C THR A 52 2.89 14.86 -7.84
N GLY A 53 3.46 15.56 -8.83
CA GLY A 53 3.34 15.21 -10.25
C GLY A 53 3.94 13.85 -10.60
N ILE A 54 5.07 13.49 -9.98
CA ILE A 54 5.69 12.16 -10.13
C ILE A 54 4.78 11.07 -9.52
N TYR A 55 4.21 11.29 -8.34
CA TYR A 55 3.20 10.37 -7.78
C TYR A 55 1.92 10.34 -8.65
N GLY A 56 1.53 11.44 -9.28
CA GLY A 56 0.45 11.45 -10.28
C GLY A 56 0.76 10.55 -11.48
N LYS A 57 2.00 10.54 -11.97
CA LYS A 57 2.46 9.59 -13.01
C LYS A 57 2.48 8.14 -12.50
N LEU A 58 2.82 7.93 -11.23
CA LEU A 58 2.82 6.61 -10.59
C LEU A 58 1.42 5.95 -10.62
N LEU A 59 0.33 6.72 -10.45
CA LEU A 59 -1.03 6.21 -10.63
C LEU A 59 -1.27 5.61 -12.03
N GLY A 60 -0.55 6.12 -13.05
CA GLY A 60 -0.65 5.63 -14.43
C GLY A 60 -0.21 4.18 -14.62
N ILE A 61 0.63 3.65 -13.72
CA ILE A 61 1.08 2.25 -13.77
C ILE A 61 0.31 1.32 -12.83
N ALA A 62 -0.70 1.83 -12.09
CA ALA A 62 -1.42 1.03 -11.09
C ALA A 62 -2.08 -0.24 -11.68
N LYS A 63 -2.66 -0.14 -12.89
CA LYS A 63 -3.21 -1.30 -13.60
C LYS A 63 -2.14 -2.34 -13.90
N GLN A 64 -1.02 -1.89 -14.47
CA GLN A 64 0.10 -2.74 -14.86
C GLN A 64 0.72 -3.41 -13.63
N TYR A 65 0.89 -2.66 -12.54
CA TYR A 65 1.41 -3.18 -11.27
C TYR A 65 0.54 -4.32 -10.71
N VAL A 66 -0.78 -4.13 -10.63
CA VAL A 66 -1.69 -5.16 -10.09
C VAL A 66 -1.69 -6.39 -10.99
N VAL A 67 -1.70 -6.23 -12.32
CA VAL A 67 -1.64 -7.36 -13.26
C VAL A 67 -0.33 -8.13 -13.09
N LEU A 68 0.82 -7.46 -13.04
CA LEU A 68 2.12 -8.13 -12.94
C LEU A 68 2.38 -8.79 -11.57
N ASN A 69 1.84 -8.24 -10.48
CA ASN A 69 2.07 -8.78 -9.14
C ASN A 69 1.02 -9.80 -8.71
N GLU A 70 -0.22 -9.71 -9.21
CA GLU A 70 -1.32 -10.55 -8.72
C GLU A 70 -1.76 -11.61 -9.75
N LEU A 71 -1.85 -11.27 -11.06
CA LEU A 71 -2.40 -12.22 -12.06
C LEU A 71 -1.48 -13.39 -12.39
N ARG A 72 -0.19 -13.22 -12.09
CA ARG A 72 0.84 -14.26 -12.22
C ARG A 72 0.88 -15.20 -11.03
N ALA A 73 0.16 -14.88 -9.96
CA ALA A 73 -0.01 -15.74 -8.80
C ALA A 73 -1.30 -16.57 -8.95
N ASP A 74 -1.71 -17.23 -7.88
CA ASP A 74 -2.75 -18.24 -7.85
C ASP A 74 -4.10 -17.74 -7.32
N LEU A 75 -4.21 -16.48 -6.88
CA LEU A 75 -5.42 -15.94 -6.25
C LEU A 75 -6.38 -15.22 -7.21
N MET A 76 -5.94 -14.95 -8.44
CA MET A 76 -6.71 -14.21 -9.43
C MET A 76 -6.59 -14.88 -10.80
N GLU A 77 -7.67 -14.86 -11.56
CA GLU A 77 -7.69 -15.40 -12.92
C GLU A 77 -8.43 -14.49 -13.89
N VAL A 78 -8.23 -14.74 -15.17
CA VAL A 78 -8.91 -14.03 -16.26
C VAL A 78 -10.37 -14.47 -16.39
N THR A 79 -11.22 -13.55 -16.84
CA THR A 79 -12.58 -13.86 -17.28
C THR A 79 -12.60 -14.14 -18.79
N ASN A 80 -13.77 -14.53 -19.30
CA ASN A 80 -13.99 -14.63 -20.75
C ASN A 80 -13.86 -13.27 -21.46
N ASN A 81 -14.00 -12.15 -20.75
CA ASN A 81 -13.91 -10.81 -21.31
C ASN A 81 -12.46 -10.30 -21.40
N ALA A 82 -11.51 -10.98 -20.76
CA ALA A 82 -10.10 -10.58 -20.78
C ALA A 82 -9.59 -10.43 -22.21
N ASP A 83 -8.60 -9.57 -22.43
CA ASP A 83 -7.89 -9.51 -23.71
C ASP A 83 -6.86 -10.65 -23.83
N GLN A 84 -6.25 -10.79 -25.01
CA GLN A 84 -5.21 -11.80 -25.24
C GLN A 84 -4.01 -11.59 -24.31
N TYR A 85 -3.61 -10.34 -24.06
CA TYR A 85 -2.43 -10.02 -23.28
C TYR A 85 -2.57 -10.39 -21.80
N LEU A 86 -3.74 -10.21 -21.21
CA LEU A 86 -4.06 -10.69 -19.86
C LEU A 86 -4.04 -12.22 -19.79
N ARG A 87 -4.58 -12.90 -20.81
CA ARG A 87 -4.54 -14.37 -20.89
C ARG A 87 -3.10 -14.88 -20.93
N GLU A 88 -2.25 -14.27 -21.75
CA GLU A 88 -0.83 -14.61 -21.84
C GLU A 88 -0.07 -14.45 -20.51
N ILE A 89 -0.36 -13.39 -19.76
CA ILE A 89 0.21 -13.19 -18.42
C ILE A 89 -0.27 -14.29 -17.46
N ASN A 90 -1.57 -14.59 -17.47
CA ASN A 90 -2.18 -15.58 -16.58
C ASN A 90 -1.67 -17.01 -16.82
N VAL A 91 -1.39 -17.40 -18.07
CA VAL A 91 -0.86 -18.73 -18.41
C VAL A 91 0.66 -18.77 -18.54
N HIS A 92 1.36 -17.70 -18.14
CA HIS A 92 2.82 -17.59 -18.20
C HIS A 92 3.42 -17.79 -19.61
N ASN A 93 2.70 -17.39 -20.65
CA ASN A 93 3.15 -17.47 -22.04
C ASN A 93 3.10 -16.09 -22.71
N THR A 94 3.87 -15.15 -22.15
CA THR A 94 3.85 -13.72 -22.50
C THR A 94 4.65 -13.42 -23.77
N THR A 95 4.04 -12.73 -24.74
CA THR A 95 4.75 -12.27 -25.93
C THR A 95 5.56 -10.99 -25.70
N ALA A 96 6.52 -10.73 -26.59
CA ALA A 96 7.41 -9.57 -26.47
C ALA A 96 6.70 -8.22 -26.67
N ASP A 97 5.56 -8.20 -27.38
CA ASP A 97 4.73 -7.02 -27.63
C ASP A 97 3.62 -6.80 -26.57
N ASN A 98 3.53 -7.68 -25.58
CA ASN A 98 2.53 -7.58 -24.52
C ASN A 98 2.70 -6.28 -23.72
N PRO A 99 1.68 -5.38 -23.70
CA PRO A 99 1.80 -4.07 -23.08
C PRO A 99 1.96 -4.13 -21.56
N TYR A 100 1.46 -5.19 -20.90
CA TYR A 100 1.66 -5.37 -19.45
C TYR A 100 3.10 -5.78 -19.13
N ALA A 101 3.79 -6.45 -20.03
CA ALA A 101 5.20 -6.84 -19.88
C ALA A 101 6.18 -5.78 -20.40
N ASN A 102 5.71 -4.60 -20.80
CA ASN A 102 6.56 -3.52 -21.25
C ASN A 102 7.15 -2.76 -20.05
N PRO A 103 8.48 -2.73 -19.83
CA PRO A 103 9.08 -2.01 -18.70
C PRO A 103 9.11 -0.49 -18.87
N ARG A 104 8.82 0.03 -20.08
CA ARG A 104 8.95 1.46 -20.41
C ARG A 104 8.19 2.41 -19.47
N PRO A 105 6.92 2.16 -19.07
CA PRO A 105 6.22 3.06 -18.15
C PRO A 105 6.91 3.22 -16.79
N PHE A 106 7.58 2.18 -16.29
CA PHE A 106 8.38 2.27 -15.06
C PHE A 106 9.60 3.17 -15.26
N TYR A 107 10.33 3.00 -16.36
CA TYR A 107 11.49 3.83 -16.71
C TYR A 107 11.14 5.29 -16.96
N GLU A 108 9.97 5.57 -17.54
CA GLU A 108 9.46 6.93 -17.70
C GLU A 108 9.38 7.64 -16.35
N ILE A 109 8.83 6.98 -15.31
CA ILE A 109 8.76 7.57 -13.97
C ILE A 109 10.15 7.71 -13.35
N ILE A 110 11.03 6.70 -13.51
CA ILE A 110 12.43 6.75 -13.04
C ILE A 110 13.17 7.96 -13.62
N ILE A 111 13.00 8.25 -14.91
CA ILE A 111 13.65 9.39 -15.57
C ILE A 111 13.10 10.71 -15.03
N ASN A 112 11.78 10.81 -14.78
CA ASN A 112 11.20 11.98 -14.11
C ASN A 112 11.79 12.15 -12.70
N CYS A 113 12.00 11.07 -11.94
CA CYS A 113 12.70 11.14 -10.66
C CYS A 113 14.14 11.65 -10.83
N ASN A 114 14.88 11.15 -11.81
CA ASN A 114 16.26 11.57 -12.05
C ASN A 114 16.35 13.06 -12.41
N ASP A 115 15.48 13.56 -13.28
CA ASP A 115 15.39 14.99 -13.62
C ASP A 115 15.11 15.83 -12.38
N ALA A 116 14.10 15.47 -11.60
CA ALA A 116 13.74 16.20 -10.40
C ALA A 116 14.86 16.20 -9.35
N LEU A 117 15.53 15.07 -9.14
CA LEU A 117 16.67 14.96 -8.24
C LEU A 117 17.84 15.86 -8.68
N THR A 118 18.15 15.92 -9.98
CA THR A 118 19.15 16.85 -10.52
C THR A 118 18.76 18.30 -10.27
N ASN A 119 17.51 18.67 -10.51
CA ASN A 119 17.05 20.04 -10.29
C ASN A 119 16.99 20.41 -8.80
N PHE A 120 16.65 19.48 -7.90
CA PHE A 120 16.69 19.71 -6.45
C PHE A 120 18.11 20.01 -5.96
N ASN A 121 19.13 19.33 -6.51
CA ASN A 121 20.53 19.66 -6.22
C ASN A 121 20.87 21.10 -6.62
N LEU A 122 20.41 21.55 -7.80
CA LEU A 122 20.60 22.93 -8.26
C LEU A 122 19.85 23.92 -7.38
N MET A 123 18.62 23.61 -6.96
CA MET A 123 17.84 24.48 -6.08
C MET A 123 18.54 24.73 -4.74
N VAL A 124 19.14 23.72 -4.13
CA VAL A 124 19.94 23.91 -2.89
C VAL A 124 21.18 24.73 -3.17
N LYS A 125 21.92 24.40 -4.24
CA LYS A 125 23.13 25.13 -4.63
C LYS A 125 22.86 26.62 -4.87
N ASP A 126 21.71 26.94 -5.47
CA ASP A 126 21.29 28.30 -5.79
C ASP A 126 20.52 28.98 -4.66
N ASN A 127 20.46 28.39 -3.46
CA ASN A 127 19.73 28.88 -2.29
C ASN A 127 18.21 29.10 -2.51
N ARG A 128 17.60 28.35 -3.43
CA ARG A 128 16.15 28.32 -3.69
C ARG A 128 15.39 27.31 -2.81
N MET A 129 16.11 26.41 -2.14
CA MET A 129 15.58 25.40 -1.23
C MET A 129 16.52 25.21 -0.04
N THR A 130 15.96 25.03 1.16
CA THR A 130 16.76 24.73 2.35
C THR A 130 17.26 23.28 2.33
N GLN A 131 18.33 22.98 3.06
CA GLN A 131 18.82 21.60 3.19
C GLN A 131 17.78 20.67 3.82
N ALA A 132 16.96 21.18 4.75
CA ALA A 132 15.91 20.40 5.40
C ALA A 132 14.78 20.04 4.42
N ASP A 133 14.31 21.02 3.64
CA ASP A 133 13.28 20.79 2.60
C ASP A 133 13.79 19.86 1.49
N TYR A 134 15.06 20.00 1.12
CA TYR A 134 15.73 19.12 0.17
C TYR A 134 15.79 17.69 0.68
N ALA A 135 16.23 17.49 1.94
CA ALA A 135 16.40 16.16 2.51
C ALA A 135 15.13 15.34 2.42
N GLN A 136 13.98 15.94 2.72
CA GLN A 136 12.66 15.31 2.60
C GLN A 136 12.38 14.88 1.16
N ARG A 137 12.29 15.84 0.23
CA ARG A 137 11.86 15.61 -1.17
C ARG A 137 12.82 14.71 -1.94
N TYR A 138 14.12 14.90 -1.73
CA TYR A 138 15.16 14.05 -2.30
C TYR A 138 14.95 12.59 -1.87
N SER A 139 14.72 12.37 -0.57
CA SER A 139 14.52 11.02 -0.04
C SER A 139 13.24 10.37 -0.55
N ASP A 140 12.17 11.14 -0.75
CA ASP A 140 10.92 10.63 -1.35
C ASP A 140 11.12 10.13 -2.79
N LEU A 141 11.83 10.91 -3.60
CA LEU A 141 12.07 10.56 -5.01
C LEU A 141 13.08 9.43 -5.16
N VAL A 142 14.12 9.37 -4.31
CA VAL A 142 15.00 8.21 -4.26
C VAL A 142 14.22 6.96 -3.84
N ALA A 143 13.35 7.05 -2.84
CA ALA A 143 12.55 5.90 -2.40
C ALA A 143 11.59 5.38 -3.48
N ILE A 144 10.86 6.26 -4.18
CA ILE A 144 10.01 5.82 -5.29
C ILE A 144 10.82 5.27 -6.45
N ARG A 145 11.95 5.91 -6.80
CA ARG A 145 12.86 5.37 -7.83
C ARG A 145 13.35 3.97 -7.47
N SER A 146 13.75 3.77 -6.21
CA SER A 146 14.20 2.48 -5.71
C SER A 146 13.09 1.43 -5.73
N TRP A 147 11.86 1.79 -5.35
CA TRP A 147 10.72 0.90 -5.45
C TRP A 147 10.40 0.51 -6.90
N LEU A 148 10.45 1.46 -7.85
CA LEU A 148 10.26 1.17 -9.27
C LEU A 148 11.32 0.20 -9.80
N TYR A 149 12.57 0.38 -9.39
CA TYR A 149 13.65 -0.55 -9.72
C TYR A 149 13.45 -1.93 -9.08
N LEU A 150 12.98 -2.01 -7.83
CA LEU A 150 12.64 -3.27 -7.20
C LEU A 150 11.57 -4.02 -8.01
N GLN A 151 10.51 -3.33 -8.45
CA GLN A 151 9.47 -3.93 -9.32
C GLN A 151 10.05 -4.42 -10.65
N LEU A 152 10.92 -3.62 -11.28
CA LEU A 152 11.62 -4.03 -12.50
C LEU A 152 12.49 -5.27 -12.27
N GLY A 153 13.23 -5.32 -11.18
CA GLY A 153 14.06 -6.47 -10.80
C GLY A 153 13.25 -7.74 -10.57
N ILE A 154 12.13 -7.65 -9.84
CA ILE A 154 11.23 -8.78 -9.57
C ILE A 154 10.66 -9.37 -10.87
N HIS A 155 10.32 -8.53 -11.85
CA HIS A 155 9.64 -9.00 -13.06
C HIS A 155 10.59 -9.36 -14.20
N PHE A 156 11.72 -8.66 -14.35
CA PHE A 156 12.61 -8.77 -15.50
C PHE A 156 14.01 -9.30 -15.14
N GLY A 157 14.32 -9.46 -13.86
CA GLY A 157 15.60 -9.98 -13.37
C GLY A 157 16.75 -9.01 -13.60
N THR A 158 17.34 -9.03 -14.80
CA THR A 158 18.52 -8.21 -15.14
C THR A 158 18.11 -6.98 -15.94
N VAL A 159 18.29 -5.78 -15.36
CA VAL A 159 17.71 -4.54 -15.88
C VAL A 159 18.75 -3.41 -16.01
N PRO A 160 18.63 -2.50 -17.00
CA PRO A 160 19.44 -1.28 -17.06
C PRO A 160 19.25 -0.40 -15.83
N TYR A 161 20.35 0.00 -15.18
CA TYR A 161 20.30 0.90 -14.03
C TYR A 161 20.77 2.31 -14.41
N VAL A 162 19.89 3.31 -14.20
CA VAL A 162 19.98 4.65 -14.78
C VAL A 162 19.62 5.70 -13.74
N THR A 163 20.58 6.55 -13.40
CA THR A 163 20.42 7.62 -12.39
C THR A 163 20.62 9.03 -12.95
N SER A 164 20.96 9.17 -14.24
CA SER A 164 21.17 10.46 -14.90
C SER A 164 19.86 11.07 -15.40
N ALA A 165 19.71 12.39 -15.29
CA ALA A 165 18.55 13.14 -15.78
C ALA A 165 18.38 13.15 -17.32
N LEU A 166 19.48 12.99 -18.07
CA LEU A 166 19.50 13.12 -19.53
C LEU A 166 19.30 11.80 -20.30
N ALA A 167 18.83 10.74 -19.63
CA ALA A 167 18.57 9.50 -20.33
C ALA A 167 17.31 9.66 -21.20
N ASN A 168 17.48 9.78 -22.52
CA ASN A 168 16.37 9.51 -23.41
C ASN A 168 16.03 8.02 -23.28
N ILE A 169 14.74 7.67 -23.21
CA ILE A 169 14.28 6.29 -23.05
C ILE A 169 14.81 5.40 -24.18
N THR A 170 15.01 5.96 -25.37
CA THR A 170 15.59 5.25 -26.52
C THR A 170 17.04 4.82 -26.27
N ASP A 171 17.77 5.54 -25.42
CA ASP A 171 19.16 5.22 -25.08
C ASP A 171 19.27 4.05 -24.07
N LEU A 172 18.17 3.60 -23.44
CA LEU A 172 18.17 2.47 -22.49
C LEU A 172 18.62 1.14 -23.11
N GLN A 173 18.60 1.05 -24.45
CA GLN A 173 19.10 -0.12 -25.18
C GLN A 173 20.63 -0.12 -25.29
N ASP A 174 21.30 1.01 -25.06
CA ASP A 174 22.75 1.16 -25.17
C ASP A 174 23.43 0.74 -23.86
N GLN A 175 23.92 -0.50 -23.83
CA GLN A 175 24.62 -1.07 -22.67
C GLN A 175 25.94 -0.36 -22.34
N SER A 176 26.54 0.36 -23.29
CA SER A 176 27.76 1.13 -23.04
C SER A 176 27.50 2.37 -22.19
N LYS A 177 26.27 2.89 -22.23
CA LYS A 177 25.81 4.05 -21.44
C LYS A 177 25.16 3.64 -20.13
N PHE A 178 24.41 2.52 -20.14
CA PHE A 178 23.64 2.05 -18.99
C PHE A 178 23.94 0.59 -18.70
N PRO A 179 24.85 0.31 -17.75
CA PRO A 179 25.14 -1.06 -17.37
C PRO A 179 23.87 -1.73 -16.82
N ARG A 180 23.68 -2.98 -17.21
CA ARG A 180 22.61 -3.82 -16.67
C ARG A 180 23.08 -4.47 -15.38
N LEU A 181 22.25 -4.39 -14.34
CA LEU A 181 22.49 -5.04 -13.06
C LEU A 181 21.65 -6.30 -12.98
N THR A 182 22.22 -7.39 -12.48
CA THR A 182 21.45 -8.56 -12.07
C THR A 182 20.54 -8.20 -10.90
N PHE A 183 19.55 -9.03 -10.58
CA PHE A 183 18.64 -8.72 -9.49
C PHE A 183 19.37 -8.59 -8.14
N ASP A 184 20.32 -9.47 -7.84
CA ASP A 184 21.11 -9.40 -6.60
C ASP A 184 21.97 -8.12 -6.52
N GLN A 185 22.66 -7.76 -7.60
CA GLN A 185 23.43 -6.52 -7.69
C GLN A 185 22.54 -5.27 -7.59
N LEU A 186 21.34 -5.35 -8.16
CA LEU A 186 20.36 -4.28 -8.07
C LEU A 186 19.92 -4.10 -6.62
N ILE A 187 19.58 -5.17 -5.90
CA ILE A 187 19.21 -5.11 -4.48
C ILE A 187 20.32 -4.45 -3.66
N ASP A 188 21.58 -4.84 -3.85
CA ASP A 188 22.72 -4.20 -3.15
C ASP A 188 22.78 -2.69 -3.43
N LYS A 189 22.58 -2.28 -4.69
CA LYS A 189 22.59 -0.88 -5.07
C LYS A 189 21.41 -0.11 -4.46
N LEU A 190 20.22 -0.71 -4.45
CA LEU A 190 19.02 -0.10 -3.88
C LEU A 190 19.12 0.06 -2.36
N ILE A 191 19.68 -0.93 -1.66
CA ILE A 191 19.98 -0.84 -0.22
C ILE A 191 20.92 0.33 0.03
N ALA A 192 22.06 0.39 -0.66
CA ALA A 192 23.04 1.46 -0.48
C ALA A 192 22.43 2.86 -0.72
N ASP A 193 21.63 3.01 -1.79
CA ASP A 193 20.94 4.27 -2.07
C ASP A 193 19.94 4.65 -0.97
N MET A 194 19.14 3.69 -0.52
CA MET A 194 18.13 3.91 0.51
C MET A 194 18.73 4.18 1.89
N GLU A 195 19.87 3.56 2.23
CA GLU A 195 20.59 3.87 3.46
C GLU A 195 21.20 5.27 3.43
N ALA A 196 21.67 5.72 2.27
CA ALA A 196 22.28 7.04 2.10
C ALA A 196 21.29 8.21 2.13
N ILE A 197 19.97 7.97 1.99
CA ILE A 197 19.01 9.08 1.97
C ILE A 197 18.99 9.85 3.30
N PRO A 198 18.96 11.20 3.26
CA PRO A 198 19.09 12.04 4.44
C PRO A 198 17.81 12.09 5.32
N TYR A 199 16.68 11.59 4.84
CA TYR A 199 15.42 11.62 5.58
C TYR A 199 14.60 10.33 5.38
N LYS A 200 14.29 9.62 6.47
CA LYS A 200 13.59 8.32 6.43
C LYS A 200 12.23 8.31 7.14
N ASP A 201 12.03 9.22 8.09
CA ASP A 201 10.80 9.29 8.88
C ASP A 201 9.58 9.69 8.05
N VAL A 202 8.40 9.42 8.60
CA VAL A 202 7.16 10.05 8.13
C VAL A 202 7.18 11.54 8.47
N TYR A 203 6.57 12.38 7.65
CA TYR A 203 6.50 13.81 7.98
C TYR A 203 5.73 14.01 9.28
N SER A 204 6.30 14.82 10.18
CA SER A 204 5.60 15.21 11.40
C SER A 204 4.44 16.14 11.04
N ALA A 205 3.25 15.87 11.58
CA ALA A 205 2.10 16.76 11.45
C ALA A 205 2.29 18.08 12.23
N THR A 206 3.33 18.20 13.06
CA THR A 206 3.64 19.44 13.79
C THR A 206 5.08 19.39 14.33
N ILE A 207 5.97 20.23 13.81
CA ILE A 207 7.01 20.83 14.65
C ILE A 207 6.50 22.23 14.96
N ASN A 208 5.71 22.33 16.03
CA ASN A 208 5.45 23.61 16.67
C ASN A 208 6.77 24.09 17.25
N GLY A 209 7.36 25.12 16.65
CA GLY A 209 8.51 25.83 17.18
C GLY A 209 9.79 25.51 16.41
N THR A 210 10.25 26.50 15.63
CA THR A 210 11.56 26.57 14.95
C THR A 210 11.79 25.63 13.77
N GLY A 211 11.08 25.88 12.66
CA GLY A 211 11.49 25.40 11.34
C GLY A 211 10.39 25.57 10.31
N ASN A 212 10.53 26.55 9.41
CA ASN A 212 9.65 26.77 8.26
C ASN A 212 9.83 25.65 7.22
N ASN A 213 9.56 24.39 7.56
CA ASN A 213 9.59 23.31 6.58
C ASN A 213 8.22 23.26 5.90
N ALA A 214 8.17 23.54 4.60
CA ALA A 214 6.95 23.36 3.83
C ALA A 214 6.70 21.84 3.76
N SER A 215 5.79 21.32 4.58
CA SER A 215 5.46 19.89 4.52
C SER A 215 4.97 19.53 3.11
N PRO A 216 5.45 18.44 2.50
CA PRO A 216 4.85 17.88 1.28
C PRO A 216 3.44 17.34 1.53
N ILE A 217 3.05 17.10 2.80
CA ILE A 217 1.68 16.76 3.15
C ILE A 217 0.76 17.94 2.87
N THR A 218 -0.17 17.70 1.95
CA THR A 218 -1.28 18.59 1.62
C THR A 218 -2.60 17.81 1.61
N THR A 219 -3.68 18.50 1.26
CA THR A 219 -4.98 17.91 0.94
C THR A 219 -5.19 17.98 -0.57
N VAL A 220 -5.42 16.84 -1.22
CA VAL A 220 -5.82 16.76 -2.64
C VAL A 220 -7.25 16.26 -2.67
N ASP A 221 -8.19 17.06 -3.17
CA ASP A 221 -9.61 16.69 -3.29
C ASP A 221 -10.22 16.11 -2.00
N SER A 222 -9.92 16.73 -0.86
CA SER A 222 -10.31 16.31 0.51
C SER A 222 -9.56 15.11 1.08
N TYR A 223 -8.63 14.49 0.34
CA TYR A 223 -7.76 13.44 0.85
C TYR A 223 -6.50 14.04 1.47
N ASN A 224 -6.26 13.72 2.73
CA ASN A 224 -4.98 13.99 3.37
C ASN A 224 -3.90 13.08 2.76
N THR A 225 -2.79 13.67 2.35
CA THR A 225 -1.71 12.95 1.63
C THR A 225 -0.67 12.30 2.54
N GLN A 226 -0.88 12.26 3.85
CA GLN A 226 0.09 11.68 4.81
C GLN A 226 0.51 10.24 4.44
N ASN A 227 -0.42 9.42 3.95
CA ASN A 227 -0.15 8.03 3.56
C ASN A 227 0.04 7.85 2.04
N PHE A 228 0.19 8.94 1.27
CA PHE A 228 0.46 8.86 -0.19
C PHE A 228 1.91 8.48 -0.48
N PHE A 229 2.82 8.88 0.40
CA PHE A 229 4.26 8.74 0.19
C PHE A 229 4.73 7.39 0.67
N ILE A 230 5.65 6.79 -0.07
CA ILE A 230 6.25 5.51 0.31
C ILE A 230 6.95 5.61 1.67
N ASN A 231 6.70 4.62 2.53
CA ASN A 231 7.40 4.48 3.80
C ASN A 231 8.80 3.90 3.56
N LYS A 232 9.83 4.70 3.85
CA LYS A 232 11.22 4.36 3.52
C LYS A 232 11.77 3.19 4.35
N TYR A 233 11.31 3.04 5.59
CA TYR A 233 11.66 1.90 6.43
C TYR A 233 10.96 0.61 5.97
N CYS A 234 9.70 0.65 5.53
CA CYS A 234 9.09 -0.52 4.89
C CYS A 234 9.86 -0.96 3.64
N LEU A 235 10.24 -0.01 2.76
CA LEU A 235 11.02 -0.34 1.57
C LEU A 235 12.40 -0.91 1.92
N LEU A 236 13.12 -0.32 2.88
CA LEU A 236 14.40 -0.88 3.36
C LEU A 236 14.22 -2.29 3.94
N GLY A 237 13.15 -2.51 4.72
CA GLY A 237 12.80 -3.82 5.23
C GLY A 237 12.61 -4.84 4.11
N ASP A 238 11.88 -4.48 3.06
CA ASP A 238 11.65 -5.34 1.88
C ASP A 238 12.94 -5.64 1.14
N LEU A 239 13.79 -4.64 0.91
CA LEU A 239 15.08 -4.83 0.24
C LEU A 239 15.98 -5.77 1.04
N TYR A 240 16.02 -5.62 2.36
CA TYR A 240 16.77 -6.51 3.23
C TYR A 240 16.19 -7.93 3.29
N LEU A 241 14.86 -8.05 3.25
CA LEU A 241 14.18 -9.35 3.19
C LEU A 241 14.54 -10.08 1.89
N TRP A 242 14.47 -9.40 0.74
CA TRP A 242 14.91 -9.93 -0.54
C TRP A 242 16.39 -10.33 -0.56
N LYS A 243 17.26 -9.56 0.12
CA LYS A 243 18.69 -9.88 0.25
C LYS A 243 18.95 -11.08 1.16
N GLY A 244 17.98 -11.48 1.98
CA GLY A 244 18.15 -12.50 3.02
C GLY A 244 18.84 -11.99 4.29
N ASN A 245 18.88 -10.67 4.51
CA ASN A 245 19.35 -10.08 5.77
C ASN A 245 18.16 -9.84 6.71
N TYR A 246 17.71 -10.92 7.33
CA TYR A 246 16.47 -10.96 8.09
C TYR A 246 16.51 -10.08 9.35
N THR A 247 17.65 -9.94 10.02
CA THR A 247 17.77 -9.09 11.21
C THR A 247 17.61 -7.61 10.85
N LEU A 248 18.23 -7.15 9.75
CA LEU A 248 18.05 -5.78 9.28
C LEU A 248 16.65 -5.55 8.71
N ALA A 249 16.06 -6.55 8.04
CA ALA A 249 14.66 -6.49 7.60
C ALA A 249 13.73 -6.28 8.81
N ALA A 250 13.83 -7.14 9.81
CA ALA A 250 13.06 -7.07 11.06
C ALA A 250 13.31 -5.75 11.81
N THR A 251 14.53 -5.22 11.79
CA THR A 251 14.86 -3.93 12.42
C THR A 251 14.09 -2.78 11.77
N ASN A 252 14.07 -2.73 10.44
CA ASN A 252 13.34 -1.71 9.70
C ASN A 252 11.82 -1.85 9.88
N TYR A 253 11.29 -3.08 9.82
CA TYR A 253 9.87 -3.33 10.08
C TYR A 253 9.47 -2.97 11.51
N ARG A 254 10.30 -3.32 12.52
CA ARG A 254 10.04 -2.98 13.92
C ARG A 254 9.98 -1.48 14.14
N TYR A 255 10.81 -0.70 13.45
CA TYR A 255 10.75 0.76 13.49
C TYR A 255 9.37 1.30 13.09
N VAL A 256 8.76 0.72 12.05
CA VAL A 256 7.43 1.12 11.58
C VAL A 256 6.33 0.60 12.53
N LEU A 257 6.42 -0.65 12.98
CA LEU A 257 5.50 -1.23 13.96
C LEU A 257 5.45 -0.41 15.26
N GLU A 258 6.55 0.23 15.64
CA GLU A 258 6.64 1.06 16.85
C GLU A 258 6.37 2.55 16.60
N THR A 259 5.82 2.93 15.45
CA THR A 259 5.60 4.35 15.09
C THR A 259 4.88 5.12 16.21
N SER A 260 3.75 4.63 16.71
CA SER A 260 2.99 5.33 17.75
C SER A 260 3.72 5.38 19.10
N THR A 261 4.40 4.30 19.48
CA THR A 261 5.16 4.22 20.73
C THR A 261 6.39 5.14 20.69
N ARG A 262 7.13 5.14 19.57
CA ARG A 262 8.30 6.00 19.34
C ARG A 262 7.93 7.48 19.30
N LEU A 263 6.78 7.81 18.73
CA LEU A 263 6.29 9.19 18.65
C LEU A 263 5.51 9.64 19.90
N GLY A 264 5.44 8.80 20.94
CA GLY A 264 4.80 9.16 22.21
C GLY A 264 3.28 9.36 22.10
N ALA A 265 2.61 8.62 21.20
CA ALA A 265 1.15 8.64 21.09
C ALA A 265 0.50 8.18 22.41
N ALA A 266 -0.74 8.60 22.64
CA ALA A 266 -1.53 8.23 23.81
C ALA A 266 -2.77 7.41 23.43
N ASN A 267 -3.43 6.86 24.45
CA ASN A 267 -4.71 6.14 24.32
C ASN A 267 -4.64 4.98 23.31
N ILE A 268 -5.70 4.76 22.54
CA ILE A 268 -5.82 3.60 21.64
C ILE A 268 -4.71 3.54 20.60
N THR A 269 -4.29 4.67 20.02
CA THR A 269 -3.26 4.75 18.98
C THR A 269 -1.92 4.18 19.44
N TYR A 270 -1.58 4.36 20.72
CA TYR A 270 -0.36 3.80 21.32
C TYR A 270 -0.31 2.27 21.24
N PHE A 271 -1.46 1.62 21.33
CA PHE A 271 -1.58 0.16 21.32
C PHE A 271 -1.94 -0.42 19.95
N SER A 272 -2.57 0.34 19.06
CA SER A 272 -3.19 -0.19 17.84
C SER A 272 -2.48 0.15 16.53
N GLN A 273 -1.79 1.30 16.42
CA GLN A 273 -1.22 1.74 15.14
C GLN A 273 -0.19 0.74 14.62
N TYR A 274 -0.51 0.10 13.48
CA TYR A 274 0.24 -0.95 12.80
C TYR A 274 0.47 -2.24 13.59
N LYS A 275 -0.15 -2.39 14.76
CA LYS A 275 0.07 -3.51 15.69
C LYS A 275 -1.03 -4.57 15.67
N ILE A 276 -2.08 -4.46 14.86
CA ILE A 276 -3.20 -5.44 14.80
C ILE A 276 -3.78 -5.73 16.21
N PRO A 277 -4.62 -4.84 16.77
CA PRO A 277 -5.21 -5.06 18.09
C PRO A 277 -6.32 -6.14 18.05
N PHE A 278 -6.67 -6.69 19.21
CA PHE A 278 -7.86 -7.54 19.37
C PHE A 278 -9.17 -6.82 18.97
N ALA A 279 -10.20 -7.60 18.63
CA ALA A 279 -11.50 -7.08 18.22
C ALA A 279 -12.27 -6.37 19.36
N SER A 280 -12.97 -5.29 19.01
CA SER A 280 -13.96 -4.61 19.86
C SER A 280 -15.32 -5.30 19.78
N VAL A 281 -15.57 -6.24 20.68
CA VAL A 281 -16.80 -7.05 20.67
C VAL A 281 -18.08 -6.29 21.00
N THR A 282 -17.99 -5.05 21.51
CA THR A 282 -19.19 -4.30 21.96
C THR A 282 -19.81 -3.49 20.83
N ASP A 283 -19.00 -2.82 20.03
CA ASP A 283 -19.45 -1.91 18.97
C ASP A 283 -18.89 -2.26 17.58
N ASN A 284 -17.97 -3.24 17.49
CA ASN A 284 -17.23 -3.59 16.27
C ASN A 284 -16.56 -2.38 15.61
N ASN A 285 -16.23 -1.34 16.40
CA ASN A 285 -15.47 -0.19 15.93
C ASN A 285 -13.97 -0.55 15.92
N ASP A 286 -13.64 -1.49 15.05
CA ASP A 286 -12.34 -2.06 14.83
C ASP A 286 -12.21 -2.46 13.34
N LEU A 287 -11.16 -3.22 13.00
CA LEU A 287 -10.86 -3.69 11.66
C LEU A 287 -10.84 -5.23 11.59
N SER A 288 -11.62 -5.91 12.43
CA SER A 288 -11.66 -7.36 12.58
C SER A 288 -12.88 -7.98 11.91
N VAL A 289 -12.81 -9.28 11.64
CA VAL A 289 -14.01 -10.07 11.34
C VAL A 289 -14.81 -10.20 12.63
N GLY A 290 -16.01 -9.64 12.65
CA GLY A 290 -16.84 -9.54 13.85
C GLY A 290 -18.31 -9.79 13.58
N TYR A 291 -19.03 -10.11 14.66
CA TYR A 291 -20.46 -10.38 14.69
C TYR A 291 -21.11 -9.49 15.73
N LEU A 292 -22.44 -9.32 15.67
CA LEU A 292 -23.14 -8.62 16.75
C LEU A 292 -22.97 -9.39 18.06
N ARG A 293 -22.75 -8.63 19.14
CA ARG A 293 -22.53 -9.18 20.49
C ARG A 293 -23.66 -10.11 20.90
N TYR A 294 -23.32 -11.27 21.46
CA TYR A 294 -24.25 -12.35 21.85
C TYR A 294 -24.98 -13.04 20.69
N ARG A 295 -24.56 -12.78 19.45
CA ARG A 295 -25.11 -13.36 18.23
C ARG A 295 -24.00 -13.98 17.37
N GLU A 296 -22.85 -14.29 17.96
CA GLU A 296 -21.66 -14.78 17.25
C GLU A 296 -21.87 -16.12 16.54
N GLN A 297 -22.91 -16.89 16.91
CA GLN A 297 -23.32 -18.11 16.21
C GLN A 297 -24.43 -17.89 15.16
N ASP A 298 -24.93 -16.67 15.01
CA ASP A 298 -25.87 -16.29 13.95
C ASP A 298 -25.11 -15.66 12.78
N ILE A 299 -25.07 -16.38 11.66
CA ILE A 299 -24.41 -15.96 10.43
C ILE A 299 -24.91 -14.59 9.93
N ASN A 300 -26.17 -14.24 10.19
CA ASN A 300 -26.78 -12.98 9.74
C ASN A 300 -26.34 -11.78 10.57
N SER A 301 -25.62 -12.01 11.65
CA SER A 301 -25.09 -10.94 12.51
C SER A 301 -23.69 -10.47 12.12
N LEU A 302 -23.13 -10.97 11.00
CA LEU A 302 -21.83 -10.54 10.49
C LEU A 302 -21.80 -9.02 10.28
N VAL A 303 -20.81 -8.34 10.83
CA VAL A 303 -20.60 -6.91 10.61
C VAL A 303 -19.98 -6.70 9.24
N ASN A 304 -20.81 -6.25 8.29
CA ASN A 304 -20.42 -6.05 6.90
C ASN A 304 -20.88 -4.68 6.40
N ASN A 305 -20.15 -3.63 6.75
CA ASN A 305 -20.42 -2.27 6.28
C ASN A 305 -19.12 -1.48 6.08
N ASN A 306 -19.24 -0.25 5.58
CA ASN A 306 -18.09 0.58 5.20
C ASN A 306 -17.40 1.28 6.39
N ASN A 307 -17.95 1.19 7.61
CA ASN A 307 -17.51 1.98 8.77
C ASN A 307 -17.01 1.12 9.95
N GLN A 308 -17.41 -0.15 10.00
CA GLN A 308 -17.09 -1.08 11.10
C GLN A 308 -16.56 -2.41 10.57
N GLY A 309 -15.73 -3.06 11.39
CA GLY A 309 -15.15 -4.37 11.12
C GLY A 309 -14.30 -4.43 9.85
N TRP A 310 -14.05 -5.66 9.39
CA TRP A 310 -13.11 -5.98 8.33
C TRP A 310 -13.30 -5.18 7.04
N ARG A 311 -14.53 -5.15 6.50
CA ARG A 311 -14.83 -4.46 5.23
C ARG A 311 -14.43 -2.99 5.27
N SER A 312 -14.53 -2.34 6.43
CA SER A 312 -14.20 -0.93 6.58
C SER A 312 -12.74 -0.62 6.23
N ILE A 313 -11.81 -1.57 6.33
CA ILE A 313 -10.41 -1.42 5.90
C ILE A 313 -10.33 -0.83 4.48
N PHE A 314 -11.16 -1.34 3.57
CA PHE A 314 -11.11 -1.00 2.14
C PHE A 314 -12.05 0.12 1.73
N ALA A 315 -13.00 0.50 2.59
CA ALA A 315 -14.09 1.42 2.23
C ALA A 315 -14.16 2.70 3.06
N ARG A 316 -13.66 2.68 4.30
CA ARG A 316 -13.83 3.78 5.28
C ARG A 316 -13.13 5.06 4.83
N THR A 317 -13.65 6.19 5.28
CA THR A 317 -12.98 7.50 5.16
C THR A 317 -11.75 7.57 6.07
N GLN A 318 -10.88 8.55 5.85
CA GLN A 318 -9.70 8.75 6.70
C GLN A 318 -10.13 9.13 8.13
N ASP A 319 -9.76 8.28 9.09
CA ASP A 319 -9.97 8.46 10.52
C ASP A 319 -8.85 7.74 11.30
N VAL A 320 -8.99 7.64 12.63
CA VAL A 320 -7.98 7.02 13.50
C VAL A 320 -7.73 5.55 13.14
N LEU A 321 -8.79 4.79 12.82
CA LEU A 321 -8.65 3.37 12.45
C LEU A 321 -8.01 3.22 11.07
N PHE A 322 -8.40 4.06 10.10
CA PHE A 322 -7.74 4.11 8.80
C PHE A 322 -6.23 4.33 8.93
N ASN A 323 -5.82 5.31 9.75
CA ASN A 323 -4.41 5.65 9.99
C ASN A 323 -3.68 4.63 10.88
N SER A 324 -4.41 3.71 11.52
CA SER A 324 -3.84 2.59 12.25
C SER A 324 -3.51 1.39 11.36
N GLU A 325 -4.10 1.30 10.16
CA GLU A 325 -3.93 0.18 9.23
C GLU A 325 -3.10 0.55 7.99
N TRP A 326 -3.42 1.67 7.33
CA TRP A 326 -2.78 2.02 6.05
C TRP A 326 -1.45 2.74 6.24
N ILE A 327 -0.42 2.21 5.59
CA ILE A 327 0.95 2.77 5.59
C ILE A 327 1.21 3.49 4.26
N TRP A 328 0.77 2.90 3.15
CA TRP A 328 0.91 3.48 1.82
C TRP A 328 -0.33 3.18 0.97
N ILE A 329 -0.98 4.24 0.50
CA ILE A 329 -2.21 4.17 -0.27
C ILE A 329 -2.33 5.38 -1.21
N MET A 330 -2.78 5.14 -2.43
CA MET A 330 -3.05 6.20 -3.40
C MET A 330 -4.53 6.21 -3.79
N TYR A 331 -4.99 7.34 -4.33
CA TYR A 331 -6.40 7.60 -4.57
C TYR A 331 -6.65 7.85 -6.05
N PHE A 332 -7.81 7.42 -6.51
CA PHE A 332 -8.40 7.83 -7.77
C PHE A 332 -9.68 8.59 -7.47
N ASP A 333 -9.85 9.74 -8.09
CA ASP A 333 -11.03 10.56 -7.93
C ASP A 333 -11.48 11.11 -9.29
N GLN A 334 -12.78 11.30 -9.45
CA GLN A 334 -13.37 11.96 -10.61
C GLN A 334 -12.75 13.33 -10.92
N ASN A 335 -12.16 14.00 -9.94
CA ASN A 335 -11.60 15.34 -10.09
C ASN A 335 -10.20 15.37 -10.71
N PHE A 336 -9.50 14.22 -10.82
CA PHE A 336 -8.16 14.20 -11.41
C PHE A 336 -7.88 12.93 -12.21
N ALA A 337 -6.96 13.04 -13.17
CA ALA A 337 -6.45 11.91 -13.93
C ALA A 337 -5.32 11.19 -13.17
N PRO A 338 -5.11 9.88 -13.40
CA PRO A 338 -5.85 9.02 -14.30
C PRO A 338 -7.16 8.50 -13.70
N VAL A 339 -8.07 8.06 -14.56
CA VAL A 339 -9.31 7.36 -14.17
C VAL A 339 -8.95 6.02 -13.51
N ASN A 340 -9.68 5.64 -12.45
CA ASN A 340 -9.48 4.37 -11.75
C ASN A 340 -9.55 3.17 -12.71
N PRO A 341 -8.42 2.48 -12.97
CA PRO A 341 -8.39 1.36 -13.91
C PRO A 341 -8.99 0.08 -13.31
N PHE A 342 -9.15 0.02 -12.00
CA PHE A 342 -9.64 -1.18 -11.30
C PHE A 342 -11.13 -1.42 -11.53
N ILE A 343 -11.89 -0.38 -11.91
CA ILE A 343 -13.29 -0.57 -12.32
C ILE A 343 -13.34 -1.45 -13.56
N ASP A 344 -12.49 -1.20 -14.56
CA ASP A 344 -12.49 -2.00 -15.77
C ASP A 344 -11.91 -3.41 -15.53
N LEU A 345 -10.92 -3.55 -14.65
CA LEU A 345 -10.38 -4.86 -14.27
C LEU A 345 -11.42 -5.73 -13.56
N PHE A 346 -12.17 -5.20 -12.59
CA PHE A 346 -12.90 -6.04 -11.63
C PHE A 346 -14.42 -5.87 -11.65
N SER A 347 -14.97 -4.74 -12.10
CA SER A 347 -16.42 -4.53 -12.04
C SER A 347 -17.11 -5.11 -13.27
N ASN A 348 -18.17 -5.90 -13.05
CA ASN A 348 -19.12 -6.30 -14.09
C ASN A 348 -20.30 -5.33 -14.26
N GLN A 349 -20.31 -4.24 -13.50
CA GLN A 349 -21.24 -3.13 -13.68
C GLN A 349 -20.45 -1.85 -13.93
N GLY A 350 -20.59 -1.26 -15.12
CA GLY A 350 -19.84 -0.05 -15.51
C GLY A 350 -18.34 -0.24 -15.75
N GLY A 351 -17.85 -1.48 -15.70
CA GLY A 351 -16.50 -1.90 -16.08
C GLY A 351 -16.53 -3.07 -17.08
N SER A 352 -15.35 -3.53 -17.49
CA SER A 352 -15.20 -4.61 -18.48
C SER A 352 -15.11 -6.02 -17.86
N TYR A 353 -14.97 -6.12 -16.54
CA TYR A 353 -14.85 -7.38 -15.80
C TYR A 353 -13.83 -8.32 -16.40
N LEU A 354 -12.56 -7.90 -16.42
CA LEU A 354 -11.48 -8.63 -17.07
C LEU A 354 -10.88 -9.72 -16.18
N LEU A 355 -10.91 -9.53 -14.85
CA LEU A 355 -10.29 -10.39 -13.85
C LEU A 355 -11.30 -10.75 -12.76
N LYS A 356 -11.19 -11.98 -12.25
CA LYS A 356 -12.06 -12.57 -11.21
C LYS A 356 -11.20 -13.33 -10.18
N PRO A 357 -11.70 -13.63 -8.97
CA PRO A 357 -10.95 -14.51 -8.06
C PRO A 357 -10.79 -15.89 -8.71
N SER A 358 -9.63 -16.53 -8.48
CA SER A 358 -9.43 -17.92 -8.90
C SER A 358 -10.27 -18.87 -8.04
N GLN A 359 -10.49 -20.09 -8.54
CA GLN A 359 -11.11 -21.14 -7.73
C GLN A 359 -10.26 -21.46 -6.49
N GLN A 360 -8.93 -21.46 -6.61
CA GLN A 360 -8.02 -21.70 -5.51
C GLN A 360 -8.16 -20.65 -4.40
N ALA A 361 -8.34 -19.36 -4.71
CA ALA A 361 -8.61 -18.34 -3.70
C ALA A 361 -9.90 -18.63 -2.93
N LEU A 362 -10.97 -19.00 -3.65
CA LEU A 362 -12.25 -19.36 -3.02
C LEU A 362 -12.10 -20.59 -2.12
N ASP A 363 -11.40 -21.61 -2.59
CA ASP A 363 -11.14 -22.83 -1.83
C ASP A 363 -10.28 -22.55 -0.59
N ASN A 364 -9.30 -21.67 -0.68
CA ASN A 364 -8.46 -21.26 0.45
C ASN A 364 -9.29 -20.66 1.59
N TRP A 365 -10.26 -19.78 1.29
CA TRP A 365 -11.18 -19.24 2.30
C TRP A 365 -12.21 -20.28 2.77
N ASN A 366 -12.77 -21.08 1.85
CA ASN A 366 -13.77 -22.11 2.18
C ASN A 366 -13.18 -23.28 2.99
N GLY A 367 -11.86 -23.50 2.91
CA GLY A 367 -11.15 -24.52 3.67
C GLY A 367 -10.82 -24.12 5.11
N GLN A 368 -11.06 -22.87 5.50
CA GLN A 368 -10.81 -22.41 6.87
C GLN A 368 -11.97 -22.74 7.80
N THR A 369 -11.72 -22.66 9.11
CA THR A 369 -12.77 -22.73 10.14
C THR A 369 -12.58 -21.59 11.14
N GLN A 370 -13.69 -20.93 11.47
CA GLN A 370 -13.71 -19.86 12.46
C GLN A 370 -13.81 -20.37 13.89
N SER A 371 -13.42 -19.53 14.84
CA SER A 371 -13.47 -19.81 16.28
C SER A 371 -14.90 -20.07 16.81
N ASN A 372 -15.93 -19.62 16.10
CA ASN A 372 -17.34 -19.90 16.39
C ASN A 372 -17.89 -21.15 15.67
N GLY A 373 -17.04 -21.89 14.95
CA GLY A 373 -17.39 -23.14 14.28
C GLY A 373 -17.91 -23.00 12.85
N PHE A 374 -18.00 -21.79 12.29
CA PHE A 374 -18.37 -21.66 10.88
C PHE A 374 -17.26 -22.22 9.96
N PRO A 375 -17.61 -23.06 8.97
CA PRO A 375 -16.64 -23.81 8.16
C PRO A 375 -16.16 -23.00 6.94
N TYR A 376 -15.79 -21.74 7.15
CA TYR A 376 -15.17 -20.87 6.15
C TYR A 376 -14.63 -19.59 6.78
N ASP A 377 -13.74 -18.90 6.08
CA ASP A 377 -13.26 -17.55 6.39
C ASP A 377 -14.20 -16.48 5.83
N GLN A 378 -14.59 -15.49 6.65
CA GLN A 378 -15.45 -14.39 6.19
C GLN A 378 -14.73 -13.40 5.27
N ARG A 379 -13.39 -13.35 5.29
CA ARG A 379 -12.60 -12.53 4.38
C ARG A 379 -12.98 -12.80 2.93
N GLY A 380 -13.22 -14.04 2.55
CA GLY A 380 -13.71 -14.39 1.21
C GLY A 380 -15.03 -13.72 0.85
N ARG A 381 -15.95 -13.52 1.80
CA ARG A 381 -17.25 -12.85 1.57
C ARG A 381 -17.15 -11.33 1.54
N PHE A 382 -16.13 -10.74 2.16
CA PHE A 382 -15.82 -9.32 1.97
C PHE A 382 -15.08 -9.10 0.65
N THR A 383 -14.17 -10.00 0.29
CA THR A 383 -13.34 -9.86 -0.89
C THR A 383 -14.10 -10.19 -2.18
N VAL A 384 -15.05 -11.12 -2.14
CA VAL A 384 -15.81 -11.59 -3.31
C VAL A 384 -17.31 -11.45 -3.09
N GLN A 385 -18.00 -10.84 -4.06
CA GLN A 385 -19.46 -10.78 -4.11
C GLN A 385 -19.97 -11.41 -5.41
N ASN A 386 -21.03 -12.20 -5.32
CA ASN A 386 -21.68 -12.76 -6.50
C ASN A 386 -22.69 -11.73 -7.04
N ILE A 387 -22.34 -11.07 -8.13
CA ILE A 387 -23.14 -10.01 -8.76
C ILE A 387 -23.56 -10.51 -10.13
N ASN A 388 -24.87 -10.63 -10.37
CA ASN A 388 -25.43 -11.15 -11.63
C ASN A 388 -24.88 -12.54 -12.04
N GLY A 389 -24.64 -13.41 -11.04
CA GLY A 389 -24.13 -14.76 -11.27
C GLY A 389 -22.61 -14.85 -11.52
N GLN A 390 -21.87 -13.75 -11.35
CA GLN A 390 -20.42 -13.68 -11.53
C GLN A 390 -19.70 -13.30 -10.22
N PRO A 391 -18.59 -13.97 -9.86
CA PRO A 391 -17.80 -13.63 -8.68
C PRO A 391 -16.94 -12.37 -8.94
N VAL A 392 -17.20 -11.30 -8.20
CA VAL A 392 -16.57 -9.98 -8.39
C VAL A 392 -15.63 -9.67 -7.22
N ILE A 393 -14.40 -9.25 -7.53
CA ILE A 393 -13.42 -8.78 -6.53
C ILE A 393 -13.82 -7.38 -6.05
N MET A 394 -14.11 -7.24 -4.76
CA MET A 394 -14.73 -6.04 -4.19
C MET A 394 -13.79 -5.02 -3.59
N LYS A 395 -12.55 -5.40 -3.21
CA LYS A 395 -11.65 -4.51 -2.46
C LYS A 395 -11.44 -3.17 -3.17
N TYR A 396 -11.40 -3.15 -4.50
CA TYR A 396 -11.26 -1.94 -5.32
C TYR A 396 -12.57 -1.24 -5.71
N LEU A 397 -13.71 -1.84 -5.38
CA LEU A 397 -15.03 -1.41 -5.86
C LEU A 397 -15.92 -0.80 -4.77
N TYR A 398 -15.55 -0.90 -3.49
CA TYR A 398 -16.37 -0.39 -2.40
C TYR A 398 -16.55 1.14 -2.36
N ASN A 399 -15.68 1.89 -3.05
CA ASN A 399 -15.84 3.34 -3.24
C ASN A 399 -16.57 3.71 -4.54
N TYR A 400 -16.93 2.73 -5.36
CA TYR A 400 -17.62 2.90 -6.64
C TYR A 400 -19.04 2.35 -6.62
N LEU A 401 -19.22 1.15 -6.07
CA LEU A 401 -20.51 0.48 -5.94
C LEU A 401 -21.23 0.90 -4.66
N ASN A 402 -22.55 1.03 -4.73
CA ASN A 402 -23.37 1.24 -3.55
C ASN A 402 -23.16 0.08 -2.56
N PRO A 403 -22.97 0.36 -1.25
CA PRO A 403 -22.56 -0.65 -0.30
C PRO A 403 -23.60 -1.74 -0.01
N THR A 404 -24.86 -1.49 -0.35
CA THR A 404 -26.01 -2.38 -0.11
C THR A 404 -26.49 -3.03 -1.39
N THR A 405 -26.64 -2.26 -2.47
CA THR A 405 -27.19 -2.77 -3.74
C THR A 405 -26.13 -3.31 -4.70
N PHE A 406 -24.86 -2.97 -4.48
CA PHE A 406 -23.74 -3.28 -5.39
C PHE A 406 -23.92 -2.79 -6.83
N VAL A 407 -24.69 -1.71 -6.99
CA VAL A 407 -24.87 -0.99 -8.26
C VAL A 407 -24.11 0.33 -8.18
N PRO A 408 -23.41 0.77 -9.24
CA PRO A 408 -22.78 2.09 -9.27
C PRO A 408 -23.81 3.19 -9.03
N THR A 409 -23.51 4.14 -8.12
CA THR A 409 -24.37 5.31 -7.92
C THR A 409 -24.31 6.26 -9.11
N ASN A 410 -23.13 6.39 -9.72
CA ASN A 410 -22.91 7.11 -10.97
C ASN A 410 -21.75 6.46 -11.74
N VAL A 411 -22.02 5.97 -12.95
CA VAL A 411 -21.03 5.26 -13.78
C VAL A 411 -19.85 6.14 -14.23
N LEU A 412 -20.01 7.46 -14.21
CA LEU A 412 -18.96 8.42 -14.56
C LEU A 412 -18.03 8.72 -13.37
N GLN A 413 -18.46 8.44 -12.14
CA GLN A 413 -17.69 8.70 -10.91
C GLN A 413 -16.88 7.47 -10.52
N LYS A 414 -15.75 7.25 -11.21
CA LYS A 414 -14.87 6.10 -10.98
C LYS A 414 -13.91 6.34 -9.80
N ASN A 415 -14.43 6.70 -8.63
CA ASN A 415 -13.62 6.90 -7.43
C ASN A 415 -13.08 5.56 -6.90
N GLY A 416 -11.91 5.58 -6.27
CA GLY A 416 -11.30 4.37 -5.73
C GLY A 416 -9.92 4.59 -5.14
N ARG A 417 -9.25 3.49 -4.83
CA ARG A 417 -7.96 3.50 -4.14
C ARG A 417 -7.04 2.42 -4.68
N TRP A 418 -5.75 2.71 -4.65
CA TRP A 418 -4.69 1.74 -4.88
C TRP A 418 -4.01 1.43 -3.54
N PHE A 419 -4.23 0.21 -3.08
CA PHE A 419 -3.68 -0.33 -1.85
C PHE A 419 -2.26 -0.84 -2.09
N LEU A 420 -1.27 -0.27 -1.39
CA LEU A 420 0.15 -0.57 -1.60
C LEU A 420 0.80 -1.20 -0.37
N TYR A 421 0.49 -0.72 0.83
CA TYR A 421 1.07 -1.26 2.06
C TYR A 421 0.16 -1.01 3.26
N ARG A 422 -0.08 -2.05 4.07
CA ARG A 422 -0.88 -1.98 5.31
C ARG A 422 -0.28 -2.79 6.45
N ALA A 423 -0.85 -2.65 7.64
CA ALA A 423 -0.37 -3.27 8.87
C ALA A 423 -0.21 -4.79 8.74
N ALA A 424 -1.13 -5.51 8.08
CA ALA A 424 -1.00 -6.95 7.90
C ALA A 424 0.24 -7.35 7.12
N THR A 425 0.50 -6.69 5.99
CA THR A 425 1.71 -6.89 5.18
C THR A 425 2.97 -6.65 6.03
N LEU A 426 2.96 -5.60 6.85
CA LEU A 426 4.08 -5.30 7.75
C LEU A 426 4.29 -6.41 8.79
N ASN A 427 3.22 -6.87 9.44
CA ASN A 427 3.30 -7.88 10.49
C ASN A 427 3.72 -9.25 9.94
N LEU A 428 3.21 -9.64 8.77
CA LEU A 428 3.57 -10.92 8.13
C LEU A 428 5.00 -10.93 7.59
N ARG A 429 5.47 -9.84 6.99
CA ARG A 429 6.89 -9.71 6.58
C ARG A 429 7.85 -9.66 7.77
N PHE A 430 7.44 -9.02 8.87
CA PHE A 430 8.18 -9.12 10.12
C PHE A 430 8.22 -10.57 10.64
N ALA A 431 7.08 -11.29 10.59
CA ALA A 431 7.00 -12.68 11.01
C ALA A 431 7.90 -13.58 10.14
N GLU A 432 7.94 -13.36 8.82
CA GLU A 432 8.84 -14.05 7.90
C GLU A 432 10.30 -13.83 8.29
N ALA A 433 10.73 -12.57 8.43
CA ALA A 433 12.09 -12.23 8.85
C ALA A 433 12.43 -12.86 10.22
N ALA A 434 11.51 -12.79 11.18
CA ALA A 434 11.69 -13.41 12.50
C ALA A 434 11.82 -14.95 12.39
N ASN A 435 10.99 -15.60 11.59
CA ASN A 435 11.05 -17.05 11.40
C ASN A 435 12.40 -17.49 10.80
N ARG A 436 12.87 -16.76 9.77
CA ARG A 436 14.14 -17.02 9.09
C ARG A 436 15.36 -16.75 9.98
N ASP A 437 15.21 -15.91 11.01
CA ASP A 437 16.19 -15.69 12.08
C ASP A 437 15.97 -16.56 13.32
N ASN A 438 15.36 -17.75 13.17
CA ASN A 438 15.21 -18.72 14.25
C ASN A 438 14.32 -18.22 15.41
N LYS A 439 13.39 -17.28 15.13
CA LYS A 439 12.39 -16.77 16.08
C LYS A 439 10.99 -17.28 15.73
N THR A 440 10.88 -18.55 15.36
CA THR A 440 9.62 -19.21 14.94
C THR A 440 8.47 -19.02 15.93
N LYS A 441 8.74 -19.04 17.25
CA LYS A 441 7.70 -18.81 18.27
C LYS A 441 7.12 -17.39 18.20
N LEU A 442 7.97 -16.40 17.92
CA LEU A 442 7.55 -15.01 17.72
C LEU A 442 6.79 -14.85 16.40
N ALA A 443 7.29 -15.46 15.32
CA ALA A 443 6.59 -15.48 14.04
C ALA A 443 5.17 -16.08 14.17
N TYR A 444 5.05 -17.22 14.85
CA TYR A 444 3.77 -17.83 15.19
C TYR A 444 2.86 -16.87 15.96
N ALA A 445 3.39 -16.16 16.97
CA ALA A 445 2.62 -15.19 17.72
C ALA A 445 2.10 -14.02 16.85
N MET A 446 2.94 -13.50 15.96
CA MET A 446 2.62 -12.39 15.05
C MET A 446 1.58 -12.78 14.00
N THR A 447 1.64 -14.01 13.49
CA THR A 447 0.68 -14.53 12.49
C THR A 447 -0.63 -14.98 13.13
N ASN A 448 -0.58 -15.56 14.33
CA ASN A 448 -1.68 -16.37 14.86
C ASN A 448 -2.50 -15.67 15.97
N VAL A 449 -2.05 -15.77 17.24
CA VAL A 449 -2.84 -15.44 18.45
C VAL A 449 -2.27 -14.32 19.33
N GLY A 450 -1.18 -13.70 18.90
CA GLY A 450 -0.55 -12.56 19.58
C GLY A 450 0.52 -12.93 20.61
N ILE A 451 1.44 -12.00 20.83
CA ILE A 451 2.62 -12.17 21.70
C ILE A 451 2.19 -12.43 23.14
N ARG A 452 1.22 -11.67 23.65
CA ARG A 452 0.70 -11.84 25.02
C ARG A 452 0.27 -13.28 25.28
N THR A 453 -0.46 -13.87 24.33
CA THR A 453 -1.01 -15.23 24.44
C THR A 453 0.10 -16.28 24.41
N VAL A 454 0.99 -16.22 23.41
CA VAL A 454 2.05 -17.22 23.20
C VAL A 454 3.12 -17.21 24.29
N TYR A 455 3.37 -16.04 24.90
CA TYR A 455 4.41 -15.86 25.91
C TYR A 455 3.87 -15.79 27.35
N ASN A 456 2.60 -16.14 27.60
CA ASN A 456 1.98 -16.07 28.93
C ASN A 456 2.53 -17.07 29.97
N GLY A 457 3.49 -17.93 29.60
CA GLY A 457 4.08 -18.95 30.47
C GLY A 457 3.27 -20.24 30.64
N LEU A 458 2.08 -20.34 30.03
CA LEU A 458 1.21 -21.51 30.05
C LEU A 458 0.96 -22.10 28.65
N TYR A 459 1.10 -21.30 27.59
CA TYR A 459 0.87 -21.69 26.20
C TYR A 459 1.81 -22.85 25.74
N PRO A 460 1.32 -23.84 24.99
CA PRO A 460 -0.01 -23.98 24.38
C PRO A 460 -1.08 -24.62 25.28
N THR A 461 -0.78 -24.91 26.54
CA THR A 461 -1.72 -25.54 27.46
C THR A 461 -2.97 -24.66 27.60
N ALA A 462 -4.13 -25.21 27.22
CA ALA A 462 -5.39 -24.48 27.28
C ALA A 462 -5.72 -24.05 28.72
N VAL A 463 -6.05 -22.78 28.88
CA VAL A 463 -6.74 -22.28 30.06
C VAL A 463 -8.18 -22.80 29.99
N THR A 464 -8.52 -23.86 30.72
CA THR A 464 -9.89 -24.37 30.79
C THR A 464 -10.79 -23.35 31.48
N VAL A 465 -11.66 -22.68 30.72
CA VAL A 465 -12.57 -21.63 31.20
C VAL A 465 -13.85 -22.27 31.77
N ALA A 466 -14.16 -22.02 33.03
CA ALA A 466 -15.54 -22.03 33.50
C ALA A 466 -15.94 -20.58 33.85
N THR A 467 -16.65 -19.96 32.90
CA THR A 467 -17.53 -18.77 33.00
C THR A 467 -17.06 -17.51 33.74
N SER A 468 -17.13 -16.37 33.02
CA SER A 468 -17.13 -14.97 33.50
C SER A 468 -15.77 -14.28 33.71
N THR A 469 -15.57 -13.17 32.98
CA THR A 469 -14.68 -12.03 33.29
C THR A 469 -13.29 -12.38 33.85
N VAL A 470 -12.30 -12.49 32.96
CA VAL A 470 -10.88 -12.78 33.25
C VAL A 470 -10.68 -14.22 33.77
N PRO A 471 -9.97 -15.10 33.05
CA PRO A 471 -9.66 -16.43 33.58
C PRO A 471 -8.92 -16.30 34.93
N SER A 472 -9.48 -16.90 35.98
CA SER A 472 -8.97 -16.90 37.37
C SER A 472 -7.62 -17.62 37.55
N ASN A 473 -7.03 -18.15 36.47
CA ASN A 473 -5.74 -18.83 36.44
C ASN A 473 -4.64 -18.06 35.69
N LEU A 474 -4.94 -16.87 35.13
CA LEU A 474 -3.88 -16.02 34.60
C LEU A 474 -3.14 -15.35 35.75
N ARG A 475 -1.81 -15.49 35.76
CA ARG A 475 -0.96 -14.86 36.77
C ARG A 475 -1.14 -13.35 36.70
N THR A 476 -1.43 -12.73 37.84
CA THR A 476 -1.52 -11.27 38.00
C THR A 476 -0.15 -10.62 37.99
N ASP A 477 0.86 -11.35 38.49
CA ASP A 477 2.26 -11.06 38.32
C ASP A 477 2.75 -11.60 36.98
N VAL A 478 3.00 -10.66 36.07
CA VAL A 478 3.51 -10.92 34.72
C VAL A 478 4.94 -10.43 34.54
N THR A 479 5.67 -10.22 35.65
CA THR A 479 7.05 -9.68 35.62
C THR A 479 7.96 -10.49 34.68
N ASP A 480 7.78 -11.81 34.65
CA ASP A 480 8.63 -12.75 33.92
C ASP A 480 8.00 -13.42 32.69
N ILE A 481 6.76 -13.05 32.34
CA ILE A 481 5.98 -13.64 31.25
C ILE A 481 5.41 -12.53 30.35
N MET A 482 4.79 -12.91 29.22
CA MET A 482 4.24 -12.02 28.18
C MET A 482 5.29 -11.14 27.49
N GLN A 483 6.56 -11.53 27.61
CA GLN A 483 7.68 -10.90 26.92
C GLN A 483 8.45 -11.98 26.17
N THR A 484 9.05 -11.59 25.06
CA THR A 484 9.92 -12.48 24.27
C THR A 484 11.25 -12.76 24.95
N LYS A 485 11.80 -11.77 25.69
CA LYS A 485 13.14 -11.81 26.31
C LYS A 485 14.27 -12.08 25.28
N GLU A 486 14.06 -11.64 24.04
CA GLU A 486 15.03 -11.73 22.94
C GLU A 486 15.81 -10.41 22.78
N PRO A 487 16.96 -10.39 22.09
CA PRO A 487 17.61 -9.14 21.71
C PRO A 487 16.81 -8.40 20.63
N ALA A 488 17.00 -7.08 20.56
CA ALA A 488 16.45 -6.27 19.46
C ALA A 488 16.89 -6.83 18.10
N PRO A 489 16.00 -6.82 17.08
CA PRO A 489 14.66 -6.21 17.03
C PRO A 489 13.50 -7.09 17.52
N TYR A 490 13.80 -8.25 18.12
CA TYR A 490 12.83 -9.28 18.52
C TYR A 490 12.34 -9.13 19.96
N ASP A 491 12.72 -8.05 20.63
CA ASP A 491 12.38 -7.72 22.01
C ASP A 491 10.97 -7.10 22.11
N PHE A 492 9.96 -7.95 22.17
CA PHE A 492 8.57 -7.52 22.41
C PHE A 492 8.16 -7.63 23.87
N ASP A 493 7.43 -6.62 24.36
CA ASP A 493 6.79 -6.58 25.68
C ASP A 493 5.28 -6.39 25.54
N ALA A 494 4.54 -7.46 25.80
CA ALA A 494 3.09 -7.53 25.74
C ALA A 494 2.45 -7.72 27.13
N ARG A 495 3.17 -7.36 28.20
CA ARG A 495 2.68 -7.52 29.57
C ARG A 495 1.41 -6.74 29.84
N THR A 496 0.46 -7.43 30.48
CA THR A 496 -0.70 -6.84 31.13
C THR A 496 -0.97 -7.60 32.42
N GLY A 497 -0.74 -6.94 33.54
CA GLY A 497 -0.89 -7.49 34.88
C GLY A 497 -1.21 -6.41 35.89
N GLU A 498 -1.54 -6.82 37.11
CA GLU A 498 -2.02 -5.92 38.17
C GLU A 498 -1.06 -5.85 39.37
N THR A 499 -0.18 -6.84 39.55
CA THR A 499 0.71 -6.90 40.72
C THR A 499 2.09 -7.44 40.34
N PRO A 500 3.04 -6.59 39.88
CA PRO A 500 2.90 -5.14 39.68
C PRO A 500 2.11 -4.80 38.40
N ARG A 501 1.64 -3.54 38.32
CA ARG A 501 0.80 -3.09 37.22
C ARG A 501 1.61 -2.88 35.94
N TYR A 502 1.30 -3.65 34.90
CA TYR A 502 1.90 -3.52 33.57
C TYR A 502 0.84 -3.16 32.52
N ARG A 503 1.18 -2.24 31.61
CA ARG A 503 0.41 -1.89 30.41
C ARG A 503 1.37 -1.62 29.26
N SER A 504 1.97 -2.69 28.74
CA SER A 504 3.05 -2.60 27.77
C SER A 504 2.56 -2.31 26.33
N PRO A 505 3.44 -1.81 25.43
CA PRO A 505 3.04 -1.34 24.10
C PRO A 505 2.37 -2.40 23.22
N TRP A 506 2.63 -3.69 23.46
CA TRP A 506 2.11 -4.81 22.66
C TRP A 506 0.97 -5.57 23.35
N LEU A 507 0.42 -5.06 24.45
CA LEU A 507 -0.56 -5.80 25.25
C LEU A 507 -1.85 -6.14 24.48
N GLN A 508 -2.21 -5.34 23.48
CA GLN A 508 -3.42 -5.52 22.68
C GLN A 508 -3.19 -6.31 21.39
N GLN A 509 -1.93 -6.52 21.01
CA GLN A 509 -1.60 -7.13 19.72
C GLN A 509 -2.09 -8.58 19.66
N VAL A 510 -2.76 -8.89 18.56
CA VAL A 510 -3.11 -10.25 18.13
C VAL A 510 -2.56 -10.50 16.73
N GLY A 511 -2.56 -11.76 16.30
CA GLY A 511 -2.16 -12.10 14.94
C GLY A 511 -3.25 -11.81 13.90
N THR A 512 -2.84 -11.74 12.63
CA THR A 512 -3.73 -11.60 11.46
C THR A 512 -4.85 -12.64 11.48
N ARG A 513 -4.52 -13.88 11.85
CA ARG A 513 -5.48 -14.99 11.93
C ARG A 513 -6.57 -14.79 12.99
N THR A 514 -6.18 -14.33 14.19
CA THR A 514 -7.16 -13.99 15.25
C THR A 514 -8.03 -12.81 14.85
N ARG A 515 -7.47 -11.79 14.19
CA ARG A 515 -8.26 -10.67 13.64
C ARG A 515 -9.31 -11.14 12.61
N ALA A 516 -9.02 -12.22 11.89
CA ALA A 516 -9.96 -12.85 10.96
C ALA A 516 -10.97 -13.82 11.64
N ASN A 517 -10.97 -13.91 12.98
CA ASN A 517 -11.80 -14.83 13.76
C ASN A 517 -11.58 -16.31 13.40
N LEU A 518 -10.42 -16.66 12.83
CA LEU A 518 -10.08 -18.03 12.47
C LEU A 518 -9.63 -18.84 13.69
N LEU A 519 -9.75 -20.17 13.60
CA LEU A 519 -9.16 -21.06 14.59
C LEU A 519 -7.63 -20.90 14.60
N PRO A 520 -6.99 -20.96 15.78
CA PRO A 520 -5.54 -20.90 15.88
C PRO A 520 -4.85 -21.99 15.05
N LEU A 521 -3.68 -21.67 14.49
CA LEU A 521 -2.77 -22.64 13.86
C LEU A 521 -2.35 -23.75 14.83
N ASP A 522 -1.91 -24.89 14.28
CA ASP A 522 -1.42 -26.04 15.05
C ASP A 522 -0.31 -25.63 16.04
N VAL A 523 -0.50 -25.99 17.30
CA VAL A 523 0.42 -25.71 18.40
C VAL A 523 1.74 -26.47 18.27
N SER A 524 1.79 -27.54 17.47
CA SER A 524 3.04 -28.26 17.19
C SER A 524 4.09 -27.38 16.49
N LEU A 525 3.67 -26.28 15.84
CA LEU A 525 4.55 -25.28 15.25
C LEU A 525 5.39 -24.52 16.30
N VAL A 526 4.99 -24.58 17.57
CA VAL A 526 5.72 -23.94 18.68
C VAL A 526 6.10 -24.93 19.78
N ASP A 527 6.13 -26.22 19.45
CA ASP A 527 6.69 -27.24 20.34
C ASP A 527 8.16 -26.91 20.64
N PRO A 528 8.54 -26.72 21.93
CA PRO A 528 9.92 -26.45 22.31
C PRO A 528 10.94 -27.47 21.78
N ALA A 529 10.55 -28.72 21.56
CA ALA A 529 11.43 -29.76 21.03
C ALA A 529 11.82 -29.53 19.56
N ASN A 530 10.97 -28.84 18.79
CA ASN A 530 11.10 -28.72 17.33
C ASN A 530 11.26 -27.27 16.86
N LEU A 531 11.19 -26.30 17.77
CA LEU A 531 11.07 -24.88 17.47
C LEU A 531 12.17 -24.34 16.54
N GLN A 532 13.39 -24.87 16.69
CA GLN A 532 14.57 -24.44 15.93
C GLN A 532 14.96 -25.40 14.79
N SER A 533 14.09 -26.37 14.48
CA SER A 533 14.33 -27.26 13.34
C SER A 533 13.99 -26.55 12.03
N THR A 534 14.79 -26.79 10.99
CA THR A 534 14.51 -26.29 9.63
C THR A 534 13.15 -26.76 9.12
N ALA A 535 12.75 -27.98 9.45
CA ALA A 535 11.43 -28.50 9.08
C ALA A 535 10.30 -27.67 9.70
N ASN A 536 10.43 -27.27 10.97
CA ASN A 536 9.43 -26.45 11.63
C ASN A 536 9.43 -24.99 11.14
N GLN A 537 10.61 -24.46 10.78
CA GLN A 537 10.71 -23.15 10.13
C GLN A 537 10.00 -23.13 8.79
N LEU A 538 10.19 -24.15 7.94
CA LEU A 538 9.51 -24.26 6.65
C LEU A 538 7.99 -24.38 6.83
N ARG A 539 7.53 -25.19 7.79
CA ARG A 539 6.11 -25.28 8.11
C ARG A 539 5.53 -23.94 8.55
N MET A 540 6.24 -23.18 9.38
CA MET A 540 5.80 -21.84 9.79
C MET A 540 5.83 -20.85 8.61
N GLU A 541 6.80 -20.97 7.71
CA GLU A 541 6.88 -20.17 6.48
C GLU A 541 5.67 -20.43 5.58
N ASP A 542 5.28 -21.70 5.39
CA ASP A 542 4.06 -22.07 4.66
C ASP A 542 2.81 -21.44 5.28
N GLU A 543 2.68 -21.43 6.61
CA GLU A 543 1.55 -20.78 7.29
C GLU A 543 1.55 -19.25 7.15
N ILE A 544 2.72 -18.61 7.11
CA ILE A 544 2.84 -17.16 6.85
C ILE A 544 2.39 -16.86 5.42
N VAL A 545 2.82 -17.66 4.44
CA VAL A 545 2.44 -17.50 3.03
C VAL A 545 0.94 -17.74 2.85
N ASN A 546 0.39 -18.79 3.45
CA ASN A 546 -1.04 -19.09 3.42
C ASN A 546 -1.87 -17.94 4.03
N GLU A 547 -1.47 -17.44 5.20
CA GLU A 547 -2.16 -16.32 5.85
C GLU A 547 -2.03 -15.03 5.03
N ALA A 548 -0.88 -14.79 4.39
CA ALA A 548 -0.70 -13.66 3.47
C ALA A 548 -1.63 -13.75 2.24
N GLY A 549 -1.94 -14.95 1.74
CA GLY A 549 -2.89 -15.13 0.65
C GLY A 549 -4.36 -14.93 1.04
N LEU A 550 -4.70 -15.03 2.33
CA LEU A 550 -6.07 -14.81 2.84
C LEU A 550 -6.34 -13.34 3.21
N GLU A 551 -5.28 -12.57 3.47
CA GLU A 551 -5.24 -11.16 3.85
C GLU A 551 -5.35 -10.20 2.65
#